data_AF-A0A947QT78-F1
#
_entry.id   AF-A0A947QT78-F1
#
_cell.length_a   1.000
_cell.length_b   1.000
_cell.length_c   1.000
_cell.angle_alpha   90.00
_cell.angle_beta   90.00
_cell.angle_gamma   90.00
#
_symmetry.space_group_name_H-M   'P 1'
#
loop_
_entity.id
_entity.type
_entity.pdbx_description
1 polymer ?
#
loop_
_entity_poly.entity_id
_entity_poly.type
_entity_poly.pdbx_seq_one_letter_code
_entity_poly.pdbx_strand_id
1 'polypeptide(L)'
;MKKIKTVAIFNQNKIRRHWDGEKELWYFSVIDVVQALTDQADQLKARKYWNKLAQRLRDEGSEVVTKCHRLKMKAVDGKMRITDVADTEVLLRLIQSISSPKAEPFKLWLAQ
;
A
#
# COMPACT_ATOMS: atom_id res chain seq x y z
N MET A 1 -0.50 22.39 15.79
CA MET A 1 -0.87 21.18 15.01
C MET A 1 0.22 20.12 15.19
N LYS A 2 -0.11 18.93 15.74
CA LYS A 2 0.86 17.81 15.82
C LYS A 2 1.27 17.42 14.39
N LYS A 3 2.57 17.31 14.11
CA LYS A 3 3.05 16.78 12.83
C LYS A 3 2.66 15.30 12.74
N ILE A 4 1.65 15.00 11.94
CA ILE A 4 1.23 13.63 11.66
C ILE A 4 2.38 12.94 10.90
N LYS A 5 2.92 11.85 11.45
CA LYS A 5 3.96 11.05 10.77
C LYS A 5 3.34 10.33 9.56
N THR A 6 3.66 10.82 8.37
CA THR A 6 3.17 10.31 7.07
C THR A 6 3.99 9.14 6.52
N VAL A 7 4.96 8.64 7.28
CA VAL A 7 5.74 7.45 6.94
C VAL A 7 5.75 6.53 8.16
N ALA A 8 5.41 5.28 7.94
CA ALA A 8 5.55 4.18 8.88
C ALA A 8 6.65 3.22 8.39
N ILE A 9 7.18 2.36 9.28
CA ILE A 9 8.27 1.44 8.96
C ILE A 9 7.81 0.01 9.20
N PHE A 10 8.00 -0.85 8.19
CA PHE A 10 7.80 -2.29 8.30
C PHE A 10 9.02 -3.00 7.73
N ASN A 11 9.71 -3.81 8.55
CA ASN A 11 10.87 -4.60 8.14
C ASN A 11 11.88 -3.79 7.30
N GLN A 12 12.34 -2.65 7.82
CA GLN A 12 13.23 -1.67 7.18
C GLN A 12 12.68 -0.95 5.94
N ASN A 13 11.50 -1.32 5.44
CA ASN A 13 10.81 -0.64 4.36
C ASN A 13 9.99 0.55 4.87
N LYS A 14 10.04 1.65 4.13
CA LYS A 14 9.22 2.85 4.39
C LYS A 14 7.88 2.70 3.71
N ILE A 15 6.80 2.75 4.48
CA ILE A 15 5.43 2.73 4.01
C ILE A 15 4.84 4.13 4.14
N ARG A 16 4.56 4.78 3.01
CA ARG A 16 3.89 6.09 3.00
C ARG A 16 2.44 5.91 3.41
N ARG A 17 1.97 6.80 4.29
CA ARG A 17 0.60 6.84 4.78
C ARG A 17 0.05 8.25 4.88
N HIS A 18 -1.26 8.38 4.76
CA HIS A 18 -1.98 9.63 4.85
C HIS A 18 -3.17 9.45 5.81
N TRP A 19 -3.31 10.37 6.75
CA TRP A 19 -4.49 10.42 7.63
C TRP A 19 -5.59 11.20 6.92
N ASP A 20 -6.73 10.56 6.73
CA ASP A 20 -7.96 11.21 6.29
C ASP A 20 -8.76 11.59 7.55
N GLY A 21 -8.86 12.90 7.81
CA GLY A 21 -9.54 13.42 8.98
C GLY A 21 -11.07 13.43 8.88
N GLU A 22 -11.63 13.33 7.67
CA GLU A 22 -13.09 13.28 7.47
C GLU A 22 -13.62 11.87 7.70
N LYS A 23 -12.84 10.86 7.27
CA LYS A 23 -13.19 9.44 7.41
C LYS A 23 -12.59 8.77 8.64
N GLU A 24 -11.77 9.50 9.40
CA GLU A 24 -11.03 9.02 10.57
C GLU A 24 -10.25 7.72 10.31
N LEU A 25 -9.56 7.65 9.16
CA LEU A 25 -8.81 6.46 8.75
C LEU A 25 -7.45 6.75 8.13
N TRP A 26 -6.62 5.72 8.07
CA TRP A 26 -5.32 5.76 7.41
C TRP A 26 -5.38 5.14 6.02
N TYR A 27 -4.87 5.88 5.04
CA TYR A 27 -4.53 5.35 3.72
C TYR A 27 -3.05 5.05 3.61
N PHE A 28 -2.69 3.92 3.01
CA PHE A 28 -1.29 3.53 2.78
C PHE A 28 -1.02 3.35 1.28
N SER A 29 0.20 3.65 0.85
CA SER A 29 0.66 3.42 -0.52
C SER A 29 0.65 1.92 -0.84
N VAL A 30 -0.19 1.49 -1.79
CA VAL A 30 -0.25 0.09 -2.22
C VAL A 30 1.09 -0.37 -2.79
N ILE A 31 1.78 0.51 -3.54
CA ILE A 31 3.09 0.20 -4.12
C ILE A 31 4.14 -0.07 -3.04
N ASP A 32 4.11 0.69 -1.95
CA ASP A 32 5.10 0.53 -0.86
C ASP A 32 4.84 -0.78 -0.09
N VAL A 33 3.56 -1.13 0.10
CA VAL A 33 3.16 -2.41 0.71
C VAL A 33 3.58 -3.59 -0.17
N VAL A 34 3.28 -3.53 -1.47
CA VAL A 34 3.70 -4.54 -2.44
C VAL A 34 5.23 -4.68 -2.42
N GLN A 35 5.97 -3.57 -2.43
CA GLN A 35 7.43 -3.59 -2.35
C GLN A 35 7.92 -4.32 -1.09
N ALA A 36 7.34 -4.00 0.07
CA ALA A 36 7.74 -4.59 1.34
C ALA A 36 7.40 -6.09 1.46
N LEU A 37 6.31 -6.52 0.83
CA LEU A 37 5.90 -7.92 0.82
C LEU A 37 6.67 -8.75 -0.21
N THR A 38 7.10 -8.15 -1.32
CA THR A 38 7.72 -8.88 -2.44
C THR A 38 9.22 -8.64 -2.58
N ASP A 39 9.85 -7.98 -1.60
CA ASP A 39 11.28 -7.67 -1.54
C ASP A 39 11.85 -7.06 -2.82
N GLN A 40 11.07 -6.19 -3.45
CA GLN A 40 11.51 -5.57 -4.69
C GLN A 40 12.57 -4.51 -4.42
N ALA A 41 13.69 -4.64 -5.11
CA ALA A 41 14.84 -3.73 -5.01
C ALA A 41 14.50 -2.27 -5.34
N ASP A 42 13.47 -2.04 -6.17
CA ASP A 42 13.04 -0.71 -6.56
C ASP A 42 11.51 -0.59 -6.66
N GLN A 43 11.01 0.64 -6.52
CA GLN A 43 9.57 0.93 -6.59
C GLN A 43 8.96 0.67 -7.98
N LEU A 44 9.75 0.69 -9.06
CA LEU A 44 9.25 0.48 -10.40
C LEU A 44 8.85 -0.99 -10.59
N LYS A 45 9.64 -1.94 -10.08
CA LYS A 45 9.32 -3.36 -10.07
C LYS A 45 8.10 -3.65 -9.20
N ALA A 46 8.01 -3.05 -8.02
CA ALA A 46 6.82 -3.15 -7.17
C ALA A 46 5.57 -2.62 -7.88
N ARG A 47 5.67 -1.50 -8.61
CA ARG A 47 4.58 -0.95 -9.42
C ARG A 47 4.18 -1.87 -10.56
N LYS A 48 5.14 -2.48 -11.28
CA LYS A 48 4.86 -3.45 -12.33
C LYS A 48 4.15 -4.69 -11.78
N TYR A 49 4.61 -5.20 -10.63
CA TYR A 49 3.95 -6.28 -9.91
C TYR A 49 2.51 -5.92 -9.57
N TRP A 50 2.30 -4.75 -8.94
CA TRP A 50 0.97 -4.25 -8.61
C TRP A 50 0.06 -4.15 -9.84
N ASN A 51 0.54 -3.58 -10.95
CA ASN A 51 -0.25 -3.47 -12.18
C ASN A 51 -0.70 -4.84 -12.69
N LYS A 52 0.19 -5.86 -12.63
CA LYS A 52 -0.15 -7.21 -13.08
C LYS A 52 -1.12 -7.90 -12.12
N LEU A 53 -0.93 -7.75 -10.82
CA LEU A 53 -1.85 -8.26 -9.81
C LEU A 53 -3.23 -7.61 -9.94
N ALA A 54 -3.28 -6.29 -10.06
CA ALA A 54 -4.50 -5.53 -10.24
C ALA A 54 -5.24 -5.88 -11.52
N GLN A 55 -4.52 -6.27 -12.59
CA GLN A 55 -5.16 -6.82 -13.79
C GLN A 55 -5.82 -8.17 -13.48
N ARG A 56 -5.08 -9.13 -12.91
CA ARG A 56 -5.62 -10.46 -12.56
C ARG A 56 -6.83 -10.37 -11.63
N LEU A 57 -6.75 -9.53 -10.59
CA LEU A 57 -7.86 -9.32 -9.66
C LEU A 57 -9.12 -8.79 -10.35
N ARG A 58 -8.98 -7.88 -11.33
CA ARG A 58 -10.14 -7.42 -12.12
C ARG A 58 -10.69 -8.53 -13.00
N ASP A 59 -9.82 -9.32 -13.63
CA ASP A 59 -10.21 -10.45 -14.48
C ASP A 59 -10.93 -11.55 -13.67
N GLU A 60 -10.57 -11.72 -12.40
CA GLU A 60 -11.20 -12.63 -11.43
C GLU A 60 -12.49 -12.05 -10.80
N GLY A 61 -12.89 -10.82 -11.14
CA GLY A 61 -14.07 -10.15 -10.58
C GLY A 61 -13.90 -9.61 -9.16
N SER A 62 -12.66 -9.51 -8.66
CA SER A 62 -12.37 -8.94 -7.34
C SER A 62 -12.56 -7.42 -7.32
N GLU A 63 -13.32 -6.93 -6.34
CA GLU A 63 -13.54 -5.50 -6.13
C GLU A 63 -12.39 -4.80 -5.39
N VAL A 64 -11.35 -5.53 -4.94
CA VAL A 64 -10.26 -4.97 -4.13
C VAL A 64 -9.61 -3.78 -4.83
N VAL A 65 -9.36 -3.91 -6.14
CA VAL A 65 -8.72 -2.85 -6.94
C VAL A 65 -9.63 -1.64 -7.11
N THR A 66 -10.94 -1.86 -7.20
CA THR A 66 -11.95 -0.79 -7.30
C THR A 66 -12.07 -0.01 -5.99
N LYS A 67 -11.83 -0.67 -4.85
CA LYS A 67 -11.84 -0.04 -3.52
C LYS A 67 -10.55 0.72 -3.19
N CYS A 68 -9.51 0.60 -4.01
CA CYS A 68 -8.34 1.47 -3.90
C CYS A 68 -8.66 2.91 -4.32
N HIS A 69 -8.12 3.88 -3.59
CA HIS A 69 -8.20 5.30 -3.94
C HIS A 69 -6.91 5.78 -4.59
N ARG A 70 -6.91 7.00 -5.11
CA ARG A 70 -5.72 7.65 -5.67
C ARG A 70 -5.43 8.95 -4.95
N LEU A 71 -4.26 9.04 -4.32
CA LEU A 71 -3.80 10.23 -3.62
C LEU A 71 -2.43 10.67 -4.12
N LYS A 72 -2.16 11.98 -4.05
CA LYS A 72 -0.82 12.52 -4.27
C LYS A 72 0.04 12.25 -3.02
N MET A 73 1.10 11.47 -3.18
CA MET A 73 2.09 11.22 -2.13
C MET A 73 3.48 11.67 -2.58
N LYS A 74 4.30 12.08 -1.61
CA LYS A 74 5.71 12.42 -1.86
C LYS A 74 6.47 11.14 -2.21
N ALA A 75 7.16 11.13 -3.34
CA ALA A 75 8.04 10.04 -3.74
C ALA A 75 9.45 10.20 -3.14
N VAL A 76 10.32 9.22 -3.36
CA VAL A 76 11.70 9.20 -2.83
C VAL A 76 12.52 10.39 -3.34
N ASP A 77 12.29 10.83 -4.59
CA ASP A 77 12.92 12.01 -5.20
C ASP A 77 12.31 13.35 -4.73
N GLY A 78 11.40 13.32 -3.76
CA GLY A 78 10.76 14.49 -3.19
C GLY A 78 9.60 15.06 -4.00
N LYS A 79 9.31 14.53 -5.20
CA LYS A 79 8.20 15.00 -6.04
C LYS A 79 6.87 14.39 -5.61
N MET A 80 5.78 15.15 -5.72
CA MET A 80 4.43 14.64 -5.47
C MET A 80 3.96 13.83 -6.69
N ARG A 81 3.55 12.58 -6.48
CA ARG A 81 2.99 11.72 -7.54
C ARG A 81 1.70 11.07 -7.08
N ILE A 82 0.77 10.91 -8.02
CA ILE A 82 -0.45 10.14 -7.79
C ILE A 82 -0.05 8.67 -7.66
N THR A 83 -0.52 8.01 -6.61
CA THR A 83 -0.34 6.57 -6.38
C THR A 83 -1.66 5.97 -5.91
N ASP A 84 -1.83 4.68 -6.18
CA ASP A 84 -2.93 3.93 -5.58
C ASP A 84 -2.66 3.76 -4.08
N VAL A 85 -3.71 3.98 -3.30
CA VAL A 85 -3.72 3.88 -1.85
C VAL A 85 -4.91 3.05 -1.38
N ALA A 86 -4.76 2.40 -0.23
CA ALA A 86 -5.81 1.58 0.37
C ALA A 86 -5.83 1.80 1.88
N ASP A 87 -7.03 1.70 2.47
CA ASP A 87 -7.18 1.64 3.92
C ASP A 87 -6.83 0.24 4.45
N THR A 88 -6.89 0.07 5.77
CA THR A 88 -6.56 -1.19 6.43
C THR A 88 -7.42 -2.36 5.93
N GLU A 89 -8.72 -2.18 5.74
CA GLU A 89 -9.62 -3.26 5.31
C GLU A 89 -9.29 -3.73 3.89
N VAL A 90 -9.11 -2.79 2.97
CA VAL A 90 -8.76 -3.09 1.57
C VAL A 90 -7.37 -3.72 1.51
N LEU A 91 -6.40 -3.25 2.30
CA LEU A 91 -5.07 -3.87 2.38
C LEU A 91 -5.13 -5.30 2.89
N LEU A 92 -5.90 -5.59 3.94
CA LEU A 92 -6.03 -6.93 4.49
C LEU A 92 -6.57 -7.94 3.47
N ARG A 93 -7.39 -7.49 2.51
CA ARG A 93 -7.84 -8.32 1.37
C ARG A 93 -6.75 -8.43 0.31
N LEU A 94 -6.13 -7.31 -0.06
CA LEU A 94 -5.09 -7.25 -1.09
C LEU A 94 -3.90 -8.17 -0.78
N ILE A 95 -3.44 -8.18 0.48
CA ILE A 95 -2.29 -9.00 0.88
C ILE A 95 -2.56 -10.50 0.83
N GLN A 96 -3.82 -10.94 0.88
CA GLN A 96 -4.18 -12.35 0.71
C GLN A 96 -3.90 -12.84 -0.72
N SER A 97 -3.91 -11.92 -1.69
CA SER A 97 -3.60 -12.20 -3.09
C SER A 97 -2.09 -12.12 -3.40
N ILE A 98 -1.25 -11.79 -2.40
CA ILE A 98 0.21 -11.74 -2.54
C ILE A 98 0.81 -12.94 -1.82
N SER A 99 1.35 -13.88 -2.59
CA SER A 99 2.12 -14.99 -2.02
C SER A 99 3.45 -14.48 -1.47
N SER A 100 3.49 -14.21 -0.16
CA SER A 100 4.68 -13.75 0.56
C SER A 100 4.69 -14.29 1.99
N PRO A 101 5.84 -14.78 2.50
CA PRO A 101 5.97 -15.15 3.91
C PRO A 101 5.82 -13.94 4.86
N LYS A 102 5.88 -12.72 4.33
CA LYS A 102 5.74 -11.47 5.09
C LYS A 102 4.30 -10.99 5.23
N ALA A 103 3.35 -11.64 4.56
CA ALA A 103 1.94 -11.26 4.64
C ALA A 103 1.39 -11.36 6.07
N GLU A 104 1.73 -12.42 6.81
CA GLU A 104 1.28 -12.60 8.20
C GLU A 104 1.91 -11.55 9.14
N PRO A 105 3.24 -11.35 9.18
CA PRO A 105 3.83 -10.25 9.93
C PRO A 105 3.25 -8.88 9.57
N PHE A 106 2.93 -8.64 8.30
CA PHE A 106 2.35 -7.38 7.85
C PHE A 106 0.92 -7.17 8.38
N LYS A 107 0.11 -8.23 8.47
CA LYS A 107 -1.22 -8.17 9.11
C LYS A 107 -1.13 -7.74 10.57
N LEU A 108 -0.24 -8.37 11.32
CA LEU A 108 -0.01 -8.04 12.73
C LEU A 108 0.51 -6.61 12.91
N TRP A 109 1.33 -6.14 11.96
CA TRP A 109 1.81 -4.76 11.96
C TRP A 109 0.71 -3.73 11.65
N LEU A 110 -0.22 -4.04 10.75
CA LEU A 110 -1.37 -3.17 10.45
C LEU A 110 -2.34 -3.02 11.63
N ALA A 111 -2.36 -3.99 12.54
CA ALA A 111 -3.22 -3.99 13.72
C ALA A 111 -2.66 -3.20 14.92
N GLN A 112 -1.43 -2.68 14.82
CA GLN A 112 -0.75 -1.87 15.84
C GLN A 112 -0.95 -0.38 15.62
#